data_AF-A0A9E5D479-F1
#
_entry.id   AF-A0A9E5D479-F1
#
_cell.length_a   1.000
_cell.length_b   1.000
_cell.length_c   1.000
_cell.angle_alpha   90.00
_cell.angle_beta   90.00
_cell.angle_gamma   90.00
#
_symmetry.space_group_name_H-M   'P 1'
#
loop_
_entity.id
_entity.type
_entity.pdbx_description
1 polymer ?
#
loop_
_entity_poly.entity_id
_entity_poly.type
_entity_poly.pdbx_seq_one_letter_code
_entity_poly.pdbx_strand_id
1 'polypeptide(L)'
;MANKQDLAQMAHLMRRAGFGATREELERRVAKGYEATVEELIDPPDDMPAGNMALLLRYMPGSLLPGGVPQPGQYNWMYNMITTQRPLEEKMALFWHHVFATGNSKVDNCDQMLEQLVMFRK
;
A
#
# COMPACT_ATOMS: atom_id res chain seq x y z
N MET A 1 -3.84 29.61 -2.09
CA MET A 1 -3.67 28.67 -0.95
C MET A 1 -4.94 27.84 -0.86
N ALA A 2 -4.83 26.53 -0.67
CA ALA A 2 -5.98 25.66 -0.46
C ALA A 2 -6.80 26.13 0.75
N ASN A 3 -8.13 26.12 0.65
CA ASN A 3 -8.99 26.44 1.78
C ASN A 3 -8.77 25.40 2.90
N LYS A 4 -8.84 25.82 4.16
CA LYS A 4 -8.65 24.97 5.34
C LYS A 4 -9.64 23.79 5.36
N GLN A 5 -10.86 23.99 4.85
CA GLN A 5 -11.86 22.94 4.73
C GLN A 5 -11.45 21.86 3.72
N ASP A 6 -10.99 22.27 2.54
CA ASP A 6 -10.54 21.34 1.48
C ASP A 6 -9.37 20.48 1.98
N LEU A 7 -8.41 21.09 2.68
CA LEU A 7 -7.30 20.36 3.30
C LEU A 7 -7.77 19.36 4.34
N ALA A 8 -8.74 19.71 5.18
CA ALA A 8 -9.28 18.80 6.20
C ALA A 8 -10.02 17.61 5.55
N GLN A 9 -10.80 17.86 4.50
CA GLN A 9 -11.51 16.84 3.75
C GLN A 9 -10.53 15.91 3.01
N MET A 10 -9.53 16.46 2.34
CA MET A 10 -8.49 15.66 1.68
C MET A 10 -7.67 14.84 2.69
N ALA A 11 -7.33 15.42 3.84
CA ALA A 11 -6.64 14.69 4.90
C ALA A 11 -7.47 13.54 5.46
N HIS A 12 -8.79 13.73 5.59
CA HIS A 12 -9.69 12.66 5.96
C HIS A 12 -9.69 11.53 4.92
N LEU A 13 -9.82 11.87 3.62
CA LEU A 13 -9.74 10.90 2.54
C LEU A 13 -8.44 10.09 2.61
N MET A 14 -7.28 10.76 2.69
CA MET A 14 -5.98 10.08 2.69
C MET A 14 -5.75 9.18 3.92
N ARG A 15 -6.37 9.46 5.07
CA ARG A 15 -6.34 8.55 6.23
C ARG A 15 -7.20 7.31 6.04
N ARG A 16 -8.29 7.41 5.27
CA ARG A 16 -9.23 6.30 5.02
C ARG A 16 -8.82 5.45 3.83
N ALA A 17 -8.42 6.09 2.73
CA ALA A 17 -8.02 5.45 1.48
C ALA A 17 -6.51 5.17 1.37
N GLY A 18 -5.71 5.58 2.36
CA GLY A 18 -4.29 5.29 2.42
C GLY A 18 -3.76 5.31 3.84
N PHE A 19 -2.45 5.53 4.01
CA PHE A 19 -1.80 5.56 5.33
C PHE A 19 -1.66 6.98 5.91
N GLY A 20 -2.38 7.95 5.33
CA GLY A 20 -2.19 9.38 5.58
C GLY A 20 -1.44 10.06 4.44
N ALA A 21 -1.10 11.33 4.64
CA ALA A 21 -0.35 12.13 3.68
C ALA A 21 0.32 13.31 4.41
N THR A 22 1.47 13.77 3.90
CA THR A 22 2.14 14.98 4.39
C THR A 22 1.36 16.24 3.99
N ARG A 23 1.71 17.37 4.59
CA ARG A 23 1.07 18.65 4.26
C ARG A 23 1.22 18.99 2.78
N GLU A 24 2.42 18.77 2.23
CA GLU A 24 2.74 19.06 0.83
C GLU A 24 1.96 18.14 -0.11
N GLU A 25 1.79 16.86 0.24
CA GLU A 25 0.96 15.91 -0.51
C GLU A 25 -0.52 16.33 -0.53
N LEU A 26 -1.04 16.75 0.63
CA LEU A 26 -2.41 17.22 0.74
C LEU A 26 -2.64 18.47 -0.11
N GLU A 27 -1.71 19.43 -0.10
CA GLU A 27 -1.81 20.62 -0.93
C GLU A 27 -1.80 20.29 -2.43
N ARG A 28 -0.95 19.34 -2.86
CA ARG A 28 -0.94 18.85 -4.25
C ARG A 28 -2.25 18.17 -4.64
N ARG A 29 -2.78 17.29 -3.79
CA ARG A 29 -4.04 16.59 -4.06
C ARG A 29 -5.25 17.53 -4.02
N VAL A 30 -5.27 18.52 -3.14
CA VAL A 30 -6.31 19.57 -3.16
C VAL A 30 -6.24 20.37 -4.45
N ALA A 31 -5.04 20.74 -4.91
CA ALA A 31 -4.88 21.43 -6.19
C ALA A 31 -5.34 20.58 -7.39
N LYS A 32 -5.19 19.25 -7.31
CA LYS A 32 -5.72 18.30 -8.31
C LYS A 32 -7.26 18.24 -8.31
N GLY A 33 -7.88 18.45 -7.15
CA GLY A 33 -9.31 18.30 -6.94
C GLY A 33 -9.68 16.97 -6.27
N TYR A 34 -10.80 16.96 -5.55
CA TYR A 34 -11.23 15.82 -4.73
C TYR A 34 -11.61 14.62 -5.60
N GLU A 35 -12.48 14.82 -6.58
CA GLU A 35 -13.01 13.78 -7.46
C GLU A 35 -11.88 13.15 -8.29
N ALA A 36 -10.99 13.97 -8.86
CA ALA A 36 -9.82 13.50 -9.61
C ALA A 36 -8.79 12.79 -8.73
N THR A 37 -8.76 13.06 -7.43
CA THR A 37 -7.95 12.31 -6.46
C THR A 37 -8.59 10.97 -6.14
N VAL A 38 -9.91 10.92 -5.96
CA VAL A 38 -10.65 9.67 -5.74
C VAL A 38 -10.50 8.74 -6.94
N GLU A 39 -10.64 9.27 -8.16
CA GLU A 39 -10.48 8.47 -9.38
C GLU A 39 -9.09 7.84 -9.48
N GLU A 40 -8.01 8.62 -9.25
CA GLU A 40 -6.64 8.09 -9.23
C GLU A 40 -6.40 7.04 -8.14
N LEU A 41 -7.08 7.15 -7.00
CA LEU A 41 -6.94 6.17 -5.92
C LEU A 41 -7.60 4.83 -6.30
N ILE A 42 -8.73 4.87 -7.01
CA ILE A 42 -9.51 3.70 -7.41
C ILE A 42 -8.93 3.05 -8.68
N ASP A 43 -8.51 3.87 -9.65
CA ASP A 43 -7.93 3.47 -10.92
C ASP A 43 -6.58 4.17 -11.14
N PRO A 44 -5.52 3.72 -10.43
CA PRO A 44 -4.20 4.31 -10.56
C PRO A 44 -3.60 3.99 -11.95
N PRO A 45 -2.90 4.95 -12.60
CA PRO A 45 -2.21 4.71 -13.86
C PRO A 45 -1.23 3.53 -13.78
N ASP A 46 -1.12 2.76 -14.88
CA ASP A 46 -0.25 1.58 -14.96
C ASP A 46 1.23 1.88 -14.67
N ASP A 47 1.70 3.08 -14.99
CA ASP A 47 3.08 3.54 -14.75
C ASP A 47 3.30 4.06 -13.33
N MET A 48 2.25 4.21 -12.51
CA MET A 48 2.36 4.61 -11.12
C MET A 48 3.03 3.50 -10.30
N PRO A 49 4.12 3.76 -9.56
CA PRO A 49 4.81 2.71 -8.81
C PRO A 49 3.96 2.08 -7.69
N ALA A 50 3.78 0.76 -7.73
CA ALA A 50 3.11 -0.03 -6.69
C ALA A 50 4.05 -0.48 -5.55
N GLY A 51 5.12 0.29 -5.29
CA GLY A 51 6.18 -0.01 -4.34
C GLY A 51 7.56 -0.09 -5.00
N ASN A 52 8.59 -0.40 -4.22
CA ASN A 52 9.98 -0.42 -4.70
C ASN A 52 10.73 -1.71 -4.33
N MET A 53 10.13 -2.87 -4.62
CA MET A 53 10.74 -4.17 -4.33
C MET A 53 12.14 -4.35 -4.94
N ALA A 54 12.41 -3.77 -6.11
CA ALA A 54 13.74 -3.83 -6.72
C ALA A 54 14.83 -3.24 -5.81
N LEU A 55 14.55 -2.10 -5.15
CA LEU A 55 15.47 -1.49 -4.20
C LEU A 55 15.63 -2.35 -2.94
N LEU A 56 14.52 -2.90 -2.41
CA LEU A 56 14.56 -3.79 -1.26
C LEU A 56 15.45 -5.01 -1.53
N LEU A 57 15.20 -5.72 -2.63
CA LEU A 57 15.89 -6.95 -2.98
C LEU A 57 17.36 -6.74 -3.33
N ARG A 58 17.72 -5.55 -3.81
CA ARG A 58 19.12 -5.17 -4.03
C ARG A 58 19.94 -5.17 -2.74
N TYR A 59 19.37 -4.66 -1.65
CA TYR A 59 20.08 -4.56 -0.36
C TYR A 59 19.77 -5.72 0.59
N MET A 60 18.60 -6.33 0.46
CA MET A 60 18.12 -7.43 1.29
C MET A 60 17.49 -8.53 0.41
N PRO A 61 18.31 -9.32 -0.31
CA PRO A 61 17.79 -10.37 -1.19
C PRO A 61 16.98 -11.45 -0.45
N GLY A 62 17.26 -11.66 0.84
CA GLY A 62 16.49 -12.57 1.69
C GLY A 62 15.04 -12.17 1.94
N SER A 63 14.63 -10.95 1.57
CA SER A 63 13.23 -10.51 1.63
C SER A 63 12.36 -11.02 0.48
N LEU A 64 12.93 -11.76 -0.49
CA LEU A 64 12.15 -12.31 -1.60
C LEU A 64 11.09 -13.33 -1.12
N LEU A 65 11.45 -14.21 -0.19
CA LEU A 65 10.62 -15.33 0.25
C LEU A 65 10.38 -15.27 1.77
N PRO A 66 9.13 -15.06 2.21
CA PRO A 66 8.84 -14.84 3.62
C PRO A 66 9.11 -16.02 4.55
N GLY A 67 9.18 -17.24 4.01
CA GLY A 67 9.21 -18.49 4.77
C GLY A 67 10.59 -19.12 4.97
N GLY A 68 11.59 -18.72 4.16
CA GLY A 68 12.91 -19.37 4.19
C GLY A 68 13.86 -18.84 5.28
N VAL A 69 13.51 -17.70 5.90
CA VAL A 69 14.39 -16.98 6.83
C VAL A 69 13.56 -16.35 7.96
N PRO A 70 13.91 -16.56 9.25
CA PRO A 70 13.15 -16.07 10.41
C PRO A 70 12.90 -14.54 10.40
N GLN A 71 13.83 -13.78 9.84
CA GLN A 71 13.77 -12.35 9.54
C GLN A 71 14.72 -12.14 8.35
N PRO A 72 14.26 -11.79 7.13
CA PRO A 72 13.58 -10.54 6.81
C PRO A 72 12.34 -10.72 5.90
N GLY A 73 11.76 -11.91 5.91
CA GLY A 73 10.76 -12.33 4.97
C GLY A 73 9.48 -11.49 4.94
N GLN A 74 8.99 -11.10 6.12
CA GLN A 74 7.78 -10.28 6.26
C GLN A 74 8.00 -8.79 5.93
N TYR A 75 9.25 -8.36 5.68
CA TYR A 75 9.54 -6.96 5.37
C TYR A 75 9.10 -6.57 3.96
N ASN A 76 8.89 -7.54 3.05
CA ASN A 76 8.56 -7.26 1.66
C ASN A 76 7.29 -6.42 1.52
N TRP A 77 6.19 -6.87 2.12
CA TRP A 77 4.91 -6.20 2.00
C TRP A 77 4.88 -4.90 2.80
N MET A 78 5.48 -4.89 3.99
CA MET A 78 5.62 -3.65 4.77
C MET A 78 6.42 -2.58 4.04
N TYR A 79 7.51 -2.96 3.38
CA TYR A 79 8.30 -2.06 2.56
C TYR A 79 7.48 -1.56 1.35
N ASN A 80 6.68 -2.42 0.73
CA ASN A 80 5.74 -2.02 -0.32
C ASN A 80 4.72 -0.99 0.18
N MET A 81 4.09 -1.22 1.34
CA MET A 81 3.16 -0.26 1.96
C MET A 81 3.78 1.11 2.22
N ILE A 82 5.08 1.16 2.54
CA ILE A 82 5.82 2.40 2.78
C ILE A 82 6.16 3.12 1.47
N THR A 83 6.49 2.38 0.41
CA THR A 83 7.07 2.93 -0.82
C THR A 83 6.08 3.06 -1.98
N THR A 84 4.88 2.51 -1.85
CA THR A 84 3.86 2.55 -2.89
C THR A 84 3.31 3.95 -3.11
N GLN A 85 3.04 4.27 -4.38
CA GLN A 85 2.24 5.44 -4.75
C GLN A 85 0.76 5.08 -4.96
N ARG A 86 0.40 3.79 -4.79
CA ARG A 86 -0.96 3.23 -4.88
C ARG A 86 -1.45 2.78 -3.49
N PRO A 87 -1.67 3.70 -2.53
CA PRO A 87 -1.91 3.33 -1.14
C PRO A 87 -3.26 2.62 -0.91
N LEU A 88 -4.25 2.82 -1.79
CA LEU A 88 -5.56 2.19 -1.65
C LEU A 88 -5.48 0.68 -1.89
N GLU A 89 -4.75 0.24 -2.91
CA GLU A 89 -4.53 -1.19 -3.21
C GLU A 89 -3.97 -1.93 -1.98
N GLU A 90 -2.94 -1.38 -1.35
CA GLU A 90 -2.33 -2.00 -0.17
C GLU A 90 -3.20 -1.88 1.09
N LYS A 91 -3.96 -0.79 1.23
CA LYS A 91 -4.90 -0.62 2.35
C LYS A 91 -6.07 -1.61 2.25
N MET A 92 -6.59 -1.86 1.05
CA MET A 92 -7.58 -2.90 0.79
C MET A 92 -7.03 -4.28 1.09
N ALA A 93 -5.82 -4.59 0.62
CA ALA A 93 -5.16 -5.85 0.93
C ALA A 93 -4.98 -6.04 2.44
N LEU A 94 -4.57 -5.00 3.18
CA LEU A 94 -4.45 -5.03 4.63
C LEU A 94 -5.79 -5.24 5.33
N PHE A 95 -6.85 -4.60 4.87
CA PHE A 95 -8.19 -4.81 5.40
C PHE A 95 -8.61 -6.27 5.28
N TRP A 96 -8.51 -6.87 4.09
CA TRP A 96 -8.91 -8.26 3.86
C TRP A 96 -7.99 -9.26 4.57
N HIS A 97 -6.69 -8.96 4.69
CA HIS A 97 -5.74 -9.76 5.45
C HIS A 97 -6.16 -9.94 6.92
N HIS A 98 -6.82 -8.95 7.51
CA HIS A 98 -7.34 -9.06 8.89
C HIS A 98 -8.68 -9.81 8.99
N VAL A 99 -9.40 -9.98 7.89
CA VAL A 99 -10.73 -10.63 7.87
C VAL A 99 -10.60 -12.13 7.67
N PHE A 100 -9.70 -12.57 6.78
CA PHE A 100 -9.51 -13.99 6.49
C PHE A 100 -8.55 -14.65 7.49
N ALA A 101 -8.92 -15.83 7.99
CA ALA A 101 -8.11 -16.60 8.94
C ALA A 101 -6.97 -17.38 8.26
N THR A 102 -6.14 -16.72 7.45
CA THR A 102 -4.95 -17.31 6.82
C THR A 102 -3.69 -16.90 7.58
N GLY A 103 -2.83 -17.87 7.89
CA GLY A 103 -1.61 -17.63 8.63
C GLY A 103 -0.55 -18.67 8.29
N ASN A 104 0.72 -18.25 8.30
CA ASN A 104 1.81 -19.13 7.86
C ASN A 104 1.92 -20.39 8.72
N SER A 105 1.57 -20.32 10.01
CA SER A 105 1.54 -21.48 10.91
C SER A 105 0.49 -22.54 10.53
N LYS A 106 -0.44 -22.23 9.61
CA LYS A 106 -1.48 -23.14 9.13
C LYS A 106 -1.32 -23.52 7.66
N VAL A 107 -0.94 -22.54 6.84
CA VAL A 107 -0.75 -22.72 5.40
C VAL A 107 0.60 -23.38 5.10
N ASP A 108 1.63 -23.09 5.92
CA ASP A 108 3.02 -23.53 5.74
C ASP A 108 3.58 -23.28 4.33
N ASN A 109 3.07 -22.23 3.68
CA ASN A 109 3.46 -21.83 2.34
C ASN A 109 3.33 -20.31 2.21
N CYS A 110 4.46 -19.62 2.33
CA CYS A 110 4.52 -18.16 2.24
C CYS A 110 4.22 -17.63 0.83
N ASP A 111 4.49 -18.41 -0.22
CA ASP A 111 4.27 -17.95 -1.60
C ASP A 111 2.78 -17.83 -1.89
N GLN A 112 1.98 -18.81 -1.45
CA GLN A 112 0.52 -18.75 -1.53
C GLN A 112 -0.06 -17.58 -0.73
N MET A 113 0.54 -17.24 0.41
CA MET A 113 0.14 -16.06 1.18
C MET A 113 0.44 -14.75 0.44
N LEU A 114 1.58 -14.67 -0.28
CA LEU A 114 1.89 -13.51 -1.12
C LEU A 114 0.93 -13.40 -2.32
N GLU A 115 0.58 -14.51 -2.95
CA GLU A 115 -0.44 -14.54 -4.02
C GLU A 115 -1.80 -14.07 -3.51
N GLN A 116 -2.17 -14.44 -2.28
CA GLN A 116 -3.39 -13.96 -1.63
C GLN A 116 -3.37 -12.43 -1.45
N LEU A 117 -2.24 -11.84 -1.07
CA LEU A 117 -2.11 -10.37 -0.99
C LEU A 117 -2.30 -9.72 -2.37
N VAL A 118 -1.73 -10.30 -3.43
CA VAL A 118 -1.92 -9.82 -4.81
C VAL A 118 -3.39 -9.92 -5.23
N MET A 119 -4.09 -10.98 -4.83
CA MET A 119 -5.53 -11.13 -5.07
C MET A 119 -6.33 -10.00 -4.41
N PHE A 120 -6.02 -9.62 -3.17
CA PHE A 120 -6.76 -8.59 -2.44
C PHE A 120 -6.50 -7.15 -2.89
N ARG A 121 -5.49 -6.92 -3.73
CA ARG A 121 -5.22 -5.61 -4.34
C ARG A 121 -6.16 -5.30 -5.51
N LYS A 122 -6.92 -6.28 -5.98
CA LYS A 122 -7.91 -6.16 -7.05
C LYS A 122 -9.31 -6.00 -6.47
#